data_AF-A0A060TE94-F1
#
_entry.id   AF-A0A060TE94-F1
#
_cell.length_a   1.000
_cell.length_b   1.000
_cell.length_c   1.000
_cell.angle_alpha   90.00
_cell.angle_beta   90.00
_cell.angle_gamma   90.00
#
_symmetry.space_group_name_H-M   'P 1'
#
loop_
_entity.id
_entity.type
_entity.pdbx_description
1 polymer ?
#
loop_
_entity_poly.entity_id
_entity_poly.type
_entity_poly.pdbx_seq_one_letter_code
_entity_poly.pdbx_strand_id
1 'polypeptide(L)'
;MIPARSTIAKALGLIVIISCIAQLYFELEVRKNELEVPVTKEGEPVHEKAGSDMESQELGSPSVREHSEVYTGLESSPHHDGAPDKPGPDPQPLNDANDVHQEHQESNEPKESQESQETQQAPVKETTAGLNTAADIPDVFAAAGNETLGFHKIAYINLPHRFDYDDSMRITSTVSNVTVEKSNAVDGSILESGKGLPPSSFAGDSSHVALRPGELACFRSHANLWSQMIQENWESLLILEADAVWDVNIRQINRRMAKALSDLVIKYNMHNFSRDPTDDTPWGPRAEDPFDSHNWDVITLGGCDNGGAKFDQTYLRYDDPDAPLSEPTWREEKLVNQRVIRQAGYMVCTTAYAVSQRGARKLLLRAALDSNLPIDTAMAQMMESGELKAFAVWPPTFYTWVYPDGTGGESAASEIQTYADHTVDHEVWKDVYDHQSIWGLKYSYKEWPLRHNPFEAYSESLYGNDIKAKHDQRTNEWLRQQKEKEEREARERKERKEREEKERKEKEELERQQREQQQREQQEKLRKEEERIQQAVEERLAALAQDQGLQLPVPVEEKGLPDPITSSHPSTSQPTTSSHPASTI
;
A
#
# COMPACT_ATOMS: atom_id res chain seq x y z
N MET A 1 48.08 59.94 -75.22
CA MET A 1 48.40 59.64 -73.79
C MET A 1 48.17 60.93 -73.01
N ILE A 2 47.18 61.16 -72.13
CA ILE A 2 46.33 60.33 -71.28
C ILE A 2 44.98 61.07 -71.13
N PRO A 3 43.82 60.45 -71.46
CA PRO A 3 42.55 60.73 -70.79
C PRO A 3 41.98 59.40 -70.26
N ALA A 4 42.75 58.73 -69.42
CA ALA A 4 42.31 57.48 -68.79
C ALA A 4 42.23 57.60 -67.26
N ARG A 5 43.00 58.51 -66.63
CA ARG A 5 43.05 58.62 -65.16
C ARG A 5 41.79 59.23 -64.53
N SER A 6 41.10 60.16 -65.19
CA SER A 6 39.89 60.82 -64.64
C SER A 6 38.66 59.89 -64.65
N THR A 7 38.47 59.14 -65.73
CA THR A 7 37.34 58.20 -65.86
C THR A 7 37.54 56.97 -64.98
N ILE A 8 38.78 56.48 -64.85
CA ILE A 8 39.12 55.38 -63.94
C ILE A 8 38.99 55.81 -62.48
N ALA A 9 39.37 57.03 -62.10
CA ALA A 9 39.18 57.53 -60.73
C ALA A 9 37.70 57.68 -60.35
N LYS A 10 36.86 58.16 -61.27
CA LYS A 10 35.40 58.25 -61.06
C LYS A 10 34.73 56.87 -61.01
N ALA A 11 35.16 55.93 -61.87
CA ALA A 11 34.67 54.56 -61.85
C ALA A 11 35.10 53.80 -60.58
N LEU A 12 36.35 54.00 -60.12
CA LEU A 12 36.83 53.45 -58.85
C LEU A 12 36.10 54.07 -57.65
N GLY A 13 35.83 55.38 -57.67
CA GLY A 13 35.01 56.05 -56.66
C GLY A 13 33.59 55.48 -56.58
N LEU A 14 32.95 55.23 -57.73
CA LEU A 14 31.61 54.62 -57.79
C LEU A 14 31.63 53.17 -57.28
N ILE A 15 32.67 52.39 -57.61
CA ILE A 15 32.85 51.01 -57.14
C ILE A 15 33.07 50.98 -55.62
N VAL A 16 33.84 51.92 -55.05
CA VAL A 16 34.03 52.04 -53.60
C VAL A 16 32.73 52.43 -52.91
N ILE A 17 31.92 53.33 -53.50
CA ILE A 17 30.60 53.69 -52.96
C ILE A 17 29.64 52.50 -52.98
N ILE A 18 29.55 51.78 -54.11
CA ILE A 18 28.70 50.58 -54.23
C ILE A 18 29.17 49.49 -53.26
N SER A 19 30.49 49.31 -53.10
CA SER A 19 31.07 48.37 -52.15
C SER A 19 30.77 48.74 -50.69
N CYS A 20 30.84 50.02 -50.32
CA CYS A 20 30.49 50.48 -48.97
C CYS A 20 28.98 50.37 -48.70
N ILE A 21 28.12 50.66 -49.68
CA ILE A 21 26.67 50.47 -49.56
C ILE A 21 26.34 48.99 -49.43
N ALA A 22 26.95 48.11 -50.24
CA ALA A 22 26.77 46.67 -50.14
C ALA A 22 27.26 46.11 -48.80
N GLN A 23 28.37 46.62 -48.27
CA GLN A 23 28.88 46.25 -46.93
C GLN A 23 27.90 46.65 -45.82
N LEU A 24 27.29 47.83 -45.92
CA LEU A 24 26.29 48.32 -44.95
C LEU A 24 24.97 47.54 -45.05
N TYR A 25 24.51 47.20 -46.27
CA TYR A 25 23.36 46.31 -46.47
C TYR A 25 23.62 44.88 -45.98
N PHE A 26 24.86 44.40 -46.09
CA PHE A 26 25.26 43.10 -45.56
C PHE A 26 25.34 43.11 -44.02
N GLU A 27 25.88 44.16 -43.40
CA GLU A 27 25.84 44.35 -41.94
C GLU A 27 24.40 44.49 -41.42
N LEU A 28 23.50 45.10 -42.21
CA LEU A 28 22.05 45.14 -41.96
C LEU A 28 21.45 43.73 -41.91
N GLU A 29 21.71 42.92 -42.93
CA GLU A 29 21.17 41.56 -43.01
C GLU A 29 21.73 40.65 -41.92
N VAL A 30 23.01 40.81 -41.56
CA VAL A 30 23.65 40.06 -40.46
C VAL A 30 23.04 40.46 -39.11
N ARG A 31 22.89 41.76 -38.81
CA ARG A 31 22.27 42.21 -37.55
C ARG A 31 20.78 41.90 -37.45
N LYS A 32 20.06 41.90 -38.57
CA LYS A 32 18.65 41.47 -38.64
C LYS A 32 18.52 39.99 -38.26
N ASN A 33 19.43 39.15 -38.77
CA ASN A 33 19.52 37.73 -38.40
C ASN A 33 20.01 37.51 -36.95
N GLU A 34 20.78 38.42 -36.35
CA GLU A 34 21.17 38.35 -34.93
C GLU A 34 20.04 38.77 -33.96
N LEU A 35 19.10 39.61 -34.42
CA LEU A 35 17.95 40.07 -33.64
C LEU A 35 16.69 39.19 -33.79
N GLU A 36 16.56 38.45 -34.90
CA GLU A 36 15.56 37.40 -35.07
C GLU A 36 16.01 36.10 -34.36
N VAL A 37 15.57 35.91 -33.11
CA VAL A 37 15.73 34.61 -32.43
C VAL A 37 14.76 33.59 -33.06
N PRO A 38 15.19 32.37 -33.44
CA PRO A 38 14.29 31.38 -33.98
C PRO A 38 13.27 30.97 -32.90
N VAL A 39 11.99 31.22 -33.16
CA VAL A 39 10.89 30.68 -32.34
C VAL A 39 10.79 29.19 -32.65
N THR A 40 11.39 28.35 -31.81
CA THR A 40 11.12 26.90 -31.85
C THR A 40 9.69 26.66 -31.37
N LYS A 41 8.93 25.88 -32.15
CA LYS A 41 7.73 25.22 -31.62
C LYS A 41 8.23 24.18 -30.62
N GLU A 42 7.63 24.18 -29.44
CA GLU A 42 7.96 23.36 -28.26
C GLU A 42 9.00 24.01 -27.34
N GLY A 43 8.53 24.41 -26.17
CA GLY A 43 9.33 25.05 -25.13
C GLY A 43 10.01 24.00 -24.26
N GLU A 44 11.33 23.93 -24.35
CA GLU A 44 12.22 23.53 -23.26
C GLU A 44 13.49 24.40 -23.32
N PRO A 45 14.06 24.80 -22.17
CA PRO A 45 15.27 25.63 -22.15
C PRO A 45 16.53 24.80 -22.45
N VAL A 46 17.32 25.25 -23.43
CA VAL A 46 18.67 24.72 -23.71
C VAL A 46 19.64 25.27 -22.67
N HIS A 47 20.13 24.41 -21.78
CA HIS A 47 21.31 24.71 -20.96
C HIS A 47 22.58 24.47 -21.78
N GLU A 48 23.19 25.53 -22.28
CA GLU A 48 24.53 25.49 -22.86
C GLU A 48 25.57 25.72 -21.74
N LYS A 49 26.21 24.63 -21.29
CA LYS A 49 27.40 24.70 -20.42
C LYS A 49 28.62 24.95 -21.31
N ALA A 50 29.12 26.18 -21.29
CA ALA A 50 30.51 26.46 -21.66
C ALA A 50 31.42 26.20 -20.43
N GLY A 51 32.42 25.36 -20.63
CA GLY A 51 33.31 24.86 -19.59
C GLY A 51 34.41 25.84 -19.17
N SER A 52 35.01 25.52 -18.02
CA SER A 52 36.39 25.80 -17.71
C SER A 52 37.04 24.48 -17.26
N ASP A 53 38.05 24.07 -18.02
CA ASP A 53 38.85 22.86 -17.84
C ASP A 53 39.64 22.84 -16.52
N MET A 54 39.80 21.64 -15.93
CA MET A 54 41.13 21.07 -15.71
C MET A 54 41.07 19.58 -15.32
N GLU A 55 41.68 18.78 -16.19
CA GLU A 55 42.14 17.39 -16.09
C GLU A 55 42.58 16.85 -14.71
N SER A 56 42.18 15.60 -14.41
CA SER A 56 43.05 14.39 -14.45
C SER A 56 42.24 13.17 -13.92
N GLN A 57 41.96 12.17 -14.76
CA GLN A 57 42.57 10.81 -14.78
C GLN A 57 42.48 10.07 -13.43
N GLU A 58 42.02 8.82 -13.26
CA GLU A 58 41.78 7.67 -14.14
C GLU A 58 40.95 6.62 -13.35
N LEU A 59 40.15 5.81 -14.08
CA LEU A 59 39.93 4.36 -13.96
C LEU A 59 40.10 3.71 -12.56
N GLY A 60 39.09 3.09 -11.96
CA GLY A 60 38.42 1.89 -12.45
C GLY A 60 38.57 0.76 -11.40
N SER A 61 37.46 0.14 -11.03
CA SER A 61 37.29 -1.12 -10.26
C SER A 61 38.31 -2.22 -10.70
N PRO A 62 38.60 -3.33 -9.95
CA PRO A 62 37.58 -4.17 -9.27
C PRO A 62 38.02 -5.08 -8.08
N SER A 63 37.04 -5.78 -7.51
CA SER A 63 37.03 -7.21 -7.11
C SER A 63 38.04 -7.78 -6.09
N VAL A 64 37.50 -8.18 -4.93
CA VAL A 64 37.53 -9.53 -4.30
C VAL A 64 38.83 -10.35 -4.36
N ARG A 65 39.42 -10.68 -3.19
CA ARG A 65 39.48 -12.06 -2.63
C ARG A 65 40.18 -12.11 -1.25
N GLU A 66 39.71 -13.09 -0.48
CA GLU A 66 40.20 -13.60 0.81
C GLU A 66 41.69 -13.92 0.84
N HIS A 67 42.32 -13.86 2.02
CA HIS A 67 43.04 -15.02 2.59
C HIS A 67 43.32 -14.83 4.09
N SER A 68 43.15 -15.95 4.78
CA SER A 68 43.40 -16.30 6.18
C SER A 68 44.89 -16.40 6.55
N GLU A 69 45.16 -16.27 7.86
CA GLU A 69 46.08 -17.07 8.72
C GLU A 69 46.75 -16.17 9.78
N VAL A 70 46.34 -16.26 11.05
CA VAL A 70 46.97 -17.05 12.14
C VAL A 70 48.41 -16.62 12.43
N TYR A 71 48.65 -16.00 13.60
CA TYR A 71 49.81 -16.30 14.46
C TYR A 71 49.59 -15.85 15.92
N THR A 72 50.31 -16.52 16.80
CA THR A 72 50.14 -16.81 18.23
C THR A 72 51.00 -15.96 19.19
N GLY A 73 50.65 -15.96 20.49
CA GLY A 73 51.61 -15.87 21.64
C GLY A 73 51.44 -14.65 22.56
N LEU A 74 51.08 -14.82 23.86
CA LEU A 74 51.96 -14.88 25.07
C LEU A 74 52.41 -13.46 25.51
N GLU A 75 52.27 -12.91 26.72
CA GLU A 75 52.27 -13.29 28.16
C GLU A 75 51.65 -12.09 28.94
N SER A 76 51.06 -12.14 30.14
CA SER A 76 51.63 -12.49 31.46
C SER A 76 50.56 -12.22 32.55
N SER A 77 50.57 -13.05 33.61
CA SER A 77 49.83 -12.86 34.88
C SER A 77 50.79 -12.25 35.93
N PRO A 78 50.35 -11.75 37.12
CA PRO A 78 50.06 -12.68 38.24
C PRO A 78 49.02 -12.25 39.33
N HIS A 79 48.47 -13.28 40.01
CA HIS A 79 48.05 -13.42 41.44
C HIS A 79 47.00 -12.43 42.05
N HIS A 80 45.99 -12.82 42.85
CA HIS A 80 45.94 -13.78 43.96
C HIS A 80 44.48 -14.25 44.30
N ASP A 81 44.40 -15.53 44.71
CA ASP A 81 43.61 -16.18 45.78
C ASP A 81 42.08 -16.04 45.94
N GLY A 82 41.41 -17.21 46.03
CA GLY A 82 40.20 -17.37 46.84
C GLY A 82 39.13 -18.35 46.35
N ALA A 83 39.42 -19.65 46.34
CA ALA A 83 38.43 -20.76 46.36
C ALA A 83 38.88 -21.74 47.48
N PRO A 84 38.07 -22.68 48.01
CA PRO A 84 36.93 -23.35 47.34
C PRO A 84 35.72 -23.65 48.25
N ASP A 85 34.60 -24.13 47.67
CA ASP A 85 34.05 -25.46 47.99
C ASP A 85 32.69 -25.74 47.31
N LYS A 86 32.65 -26.89 46.63
CA LYS A 86 31.54 -27.79 46.27
C LYS A 86 32.18 -29.21 46.24
N PRO A 87 31.48 -30.38 46.31
CA PRO A 87 30.05 -30.63 46.03
C PRO A 87 29.32 -31.73 46.85
N GLY A 88 27.97 -31.74 46.74
CA GLY A 88 27.07 -32.92 46.69
C GLY A 88 26.60 -33.56 48.02
N PRO A 89 25.69 -34.56 48.00
CA PRO A 89 24.67 -34.95 47.01
C PRO A 89 23.25 -35.15 47.61
N ASP A 90 22.23 -35.44 46.76
CA ASP A 90 20.90 -35.96 47.14
C ASP A 90 21.00 -37.27 47.96
N PRO A 91 20.03 -37.54 48.86
CA PRO A 91 19.06 -38.60 48.52
C PRO A 91 17.64 -38.45 49.13
N GLN A 92 16.62 -38.88 48.36
CA GLN A 92 15.46 -39.65 48.85
C GLN A 92 15.70 -41.11 48.41
N PRO A 93 15.05 -42.18 48.95
CA PRO A 93 13.77 -42.24 49.65
C PRO A 93 13.77 -43.19 50.89
N LEU A 94 12.64 -43.32 51.62
CA LEU A 94 12.20 -44.58 52.24
C LEU A 94 10.78 -44.50 52.81
N ASN A 95 10.05 -45.60 52.55
CA ASN A 95 8.70 -45.95 52.97
C ASN A 95 8.59 -46.20 54.48
N ASP A 96 7.37 -46.09 55.00
CA ASP A 96 6.84 -47.10 55.92
C ASP A 96 5.36 -47.37 55.63
N ALA A 97 5.05 -48.66 55.61
CA ALA A 97 3.75 -49.27 55.38
C ALA A 97 3.09 -49.61 56.73
N ASN A 98 1.76 -49.73 56.77
CA ASN A 98 1.07 -51.02 56.98
C ASN A 98 -0.45 -50.90 57.17
N ASP A 99 -1.09 -51.97 56.70
CA ASP A 99 -2.33 -52.63 57.13
C ASP A 99 -3.71 -52.03 56.82
N VAL A 100 -4.74 -52.81 56.50
CA VAL A 100 -4.97 -54.13 55.86
C VAL A 100 -6.50 -54.21 55.76
N HIS A 101 -7.04 -54.64 54.62
CA HIS A 101 -8.14 -55.63 54.56
C HIS A 101 -8.46 -56.00 53.10
N GLN A 102 -8.27 -57.29 52.79
CA GLN A 102 -8.77 -58.03 51.63
C GLN A 102 -9.88 -58.98 52.09
N GLU A 103 -10.85 -59.24 51.22
CA GLU A 103 -11.53 -60.53 50.92
C GLU A 103 -12.46 -60.27 49.70
N HIS A 104 -12.18 -60.76 48.48
CA HIS A 104 -12.37 -62.08 47.86
C HIS A 104 -13.76 -62.34 47.24
N GLN A 105 -13.77 -62.66 45.92
CA GLN A 105 -14.53 -63.68 45.15
C GLN A 105 -15.00 -63.18 43.75
N GLU A 106 -14.40 -63.67 42.65
CA GLU A 106 -14.84 -64.78 41.74
C GLU A 106 -15.77 -64.30 40.60
N SER A 107 -15.33 -64.19 39.34
CA SER A 107 -15.05 -65.21 38.29
C SER A 107 -16.25 -65.47 37.35
N ASN A 108 -16.07 -65.22 36.03
CA ASN A 108 -16.32 -66.15 34.91
C ASN A 108 -16.47 -65.43 33.56
N GLU A 109 -15.55 -65.75 32.64
CA GLU A 109 -15.77 -65.78 31.17
C GLU A 109 -16.46 -67.09 30.77
N PRO A 110 -16.91 -67.21 29.50
CA PRO A 110 -16.53 -68.41 28.75
C PRO A 110 -16.05 -68.15 27.30
N LYS A 111 -15.24 -69.12 26.86
CA LYS A 111 -14.50 -69.26 25.60
C LYS A 111 -15.34 -69.81 24.42
N GLU A 112 -15.00 -69.31 23.22
CA GLU A 112 -14.52 -70.01 22.01
C GLU A 112 -15.26 -71.23 21.42
N SER A 113 -15.50 -71.18 20.10
CA SER A 113 -15.52 -72.37 19.22
C SER A 113 -15.09 -72.00 17.78
N GLN A 114 -14.11 -72.75 17.27
CA GLN A 114 -13.55 -72.71 15.92
C GLN A 114 -14.38 -73.53 14.92
N GLU A 115 -14.37 -73.16 13.63
CA GLU A 115 -14.32 -74.14 12.52
C GLU A 115 -13.77 -73.50 11.22
N SER A 116 -13.25 -74.33 10.33
CA SER A 116 -12.12 -74.09 9.42
C SER A 116 -12.45 -74.16 7.92
N GLN A 117 -11.71 -73.36 7.13
CA GLN A 117 -11.23 -73.54 5.73
C GLN A 117 -12.24 -73.69 4.55
N GLU A 118 -12.13 -72.80 3.55
CA GLU A 118 -11.85 -73.20 2.16
C GLU A 118 -11.37 -72.04 1.26
N THR A 119 -10.39 -72.34 0.41
CA THR A 119 -9.67 -71.44 -0.50
C THR A 119 -10.32 -71.49 -1.88
N GLN A 120 -10.79 -70.36 -2.44
CA GLN A 120 -11.06 -70.23 -3.89
C GLN A 120 -10.69 -68.83 -4.39
N GLN A 121 -9.73 -68.77 -5.32
CA GLN A 121 -9.40 -67.61 -6.16
C GLN A 121 -10.22 -67.65 -7.45
N ALA A 122 -10.84 -66.53 -7.83
CA ALA A 122 -11.07 -66.02 -9.21
C ALA A 122 -12.09 -64.84 -9.20
N PRO A 123 -12.21 -64.01 -10.24
CA PRO A 123 -11.19 -63.41 -11.10
C PRO A 123 -11.20 -61.85 -10.99
N VAL A 124 -10.10 -61.22 -11.42
CA VAL A 124 -9.99 -59.77 -11.61
C VAL A 124 -11.05 -59.30 -12.60
N LYS A 125 -12.03 -58.53 -12.13
CA LYS A 125 -12.86 -57.68 -13.00
C LYS A 125 -12.23 -56.31 -13.07
N GLU A 126 -11.59 -56.02 -14.19
CA GLU A 126 -11.41 -54.65 -14.67
C GLU A 126 -12.77 -53.96 -14.62
N THR A 127 -12.91 -53.06 -13.65
CA THR A 127 -14.03 -52.11 -13.66
C THR A 127 -13.41 -50.81 -14.16
N THR A 128 -13.59 -50.58 -15.45
CA THR A 128 -13.29 -49.33 -16.13
C THR A 128 -13.73 -48.17 -15.26
N ALA A 129 -12.76 -47.32 -14.89
CA ALA A 129 -12.95 -46.08 -14.20
C ALA A 129 -14.11 -45.30 -14.85
N GLY A 130 -15.17 -45.09 -14.08
CA GLY A 130 -16.12 -44.04 -14.39
C GLY A 130 -15.35 -42.73 -14.41
N LEU A 131 -15.29 -42.09 -15.57
CA LEU A 131 -14.88 -40.69 -15.68
C LEU A 131 -15.87 -39.89 -14.83
N ASN A 132 -15.44 -39.53 -13.62
CA ASN A 132 -16.13 -38.57 -12.78
C ASN A 132 -16.31 -37.30 -13.59
N THR A 133 -17.56 -36.95 -13.88
CA THR A 133 -17.93 -35.61 -14.29
C THR A 133 -17.42 -34.62 -13.25
N ALA A 134 -16.93 -33.45 -13.68
CA ALA A 134 -16.34 -32.39 -12.84
C ALA A 134 -17.27 -31.79 -11.75
N ALA A 135 -18.39 -32.44 -11.43
CA ALA A 135 -19.41 -31.98 -10.49
C ALA A 135 -19.27 -32.55 -9.06
N ASP A 136 -18.38 -33.53 -8.82
CA ASP A 136 -18.23 -34.20 -7.52
C ASP A 136 -16.84 -34.02 -6.88
N ILE A 137 -16.09 -32.97 -7.23
CA ILE A 137 -14.91 -32.59 -6.45
C ILE A 137 -15.42 -31.85 -5.20
N PRO A 138 -15.18 -32.36 -3.97
CA PRO A 138 -15.56 -31.65 -2.75
C PRO A 138 -14.99 -30.23 -2.80
N ASP A 139 -15.83 -29.23 -2.53
CA ASP A 139 -15.33 -27.86 -2.39
C ASP A 139 -14.43 -27.78 -1.17
N VAL A 140 -13.13 -27.91 -1.37
CA VAL A 140 -12.09 -27.85 -0.32
C VAL A 140 -12.20 -26.56 0.49
N PHE A 141 -12.69 -25.47 -0.12
CA PHE A 141 -12.85 -24.19 0.56
C PHE A 141 -14.09 -24.14 1.47
N ALA A 142 -15.00 -25.11 1.39
CA ALA A 142 -16.10 -25.21 2.35
C ALA A 142 -15.59 -25.34 3.79
N ALA A 143 -14.43 -25.97 4.00
CA ALA A 143 -13.80 -26.07 5.31
C ALA A 143 -13.32 -24.71 5.87
N ALA A 144 -13.00 -23.73 5.01
CA ALA A 144 -12.70 -22.37 5.44
C ALA A 144 -13.92 -21.64 6.00
N GLY A 145 -15.12 -22.19 5.85
CA GLY A 145 -16.33 -21.72 6.50
C GLY A 145 -16.75 -22.56 7.71
N ASN A 146 -15.88 -23.37 8.32
CA ASN A 146 -16.20 -24.09 9.57
C ASN A 146 -16.17 -23.13 10.79
N GLU A 147 -16.27 -23.67 12.01
CA GLU A 147 -16.29 -22.88 13.25
C GLU A 147 -14.93 -22.27 13.62
N THR A 148 -13.83 -22.78 13.04
CA THR A 148 -12.47 -22.22 13.20
C THR A 148 -12.03 -21.43 11.99
N LEU A 149 -12.94 -21.12 11.07
CA LEU A 149 -12.67 -20.40 9.82
C LEU A 149 -11.54 -21.07 9.01
N GLY A 150 -11.45 -22.40 9.01
CA GLY A 150 -10.41 -23.16 8.32
C GLY A 150 -9.01 -23.05 8.92
N PHE A 151 -8.84 -22.39 10.05
CA PHE A 151 -7.59 -22.42 10.81
C PHE A 151 -7.59 -23.59 11.78
N HIS A 152 -6.41 -24.00 12.24
CA HIS A 152 -6.32 -25.01 13.31
C HIS A 152 -7.04 -24.52 14.58
N LYS A 153 -6.88 -23.23 14.89
CA LYS A 153 -7.43 -22.59 16.07
C LYS A 153 -7.63 -21.09 15.88
N ILE A 154 -8.55 -20.52 16.64
CA ILE A 154 -8.71 -19.07 16.79
C ILE A 154 -8.47 -18.72 18.26
N ALA A 155 -7.53 -17.81 18.53
CA ALA A 155 -7.25 -17.31 19.86
C ALA A 155 -7.42 -15.80 19.90
N TYR A 156 -7.99 -15.28 20.98
CA TYR A 156 -8.06 -13.84 21.23
C TYR A 156 -7.26 -13.46 22.48
N ILE A 157 -6.50 -12.37 22.39
CA ILE A 157 -5.65 -11.89 23.48
C ILE A 157 -6.45 -10.89 24.30
N ASN A 158 -6.73 -11.23 25.56
CA ASN A 158 -7.44 -10.34 26.48
C ASN A 158 -6.76 -10.31 27.86
N LEU A 159 -6.78 -9.16 28.52
CA LEU A 159 -6.37 -9.08 29.91
C LEU A 159 -7.38 -9.84 30.81
N PRO A 160 -6.93 -10.53 31.87
CA PRO A 160 -7.83 -11.30 32.73
C PRO A 160 -8.97 -10.50 33.37
N HIS A 161 -8.78 -9.19 33.57
CA HIS A 161 -9.73 -8.30 34.24
C HIS A 161 -10.67 -7.53 33.28
N ARG A 162 -10.54 -7.72 31.96
CA ARG A 162 -11.33 -7.01 30.94
C ARG A 162 -12.55 -7.82 30.51
N PHE A 163 -13.53 -7.90 31.40
CA PHE A 163 -14.77 -8.66 31.20
C PHE A 163 -15.63 -8.10 30.07
N ASP A 164 -15.60 -6.78 29.89
CA ASP A 164 -16.33 -6.09 28.82
C ASP A 164 -15.91 -6.59 27.43
N TYR A 165 -14.62 -6.85 27.24
CA TYR A 165 -14.09 -7.35 25.97
C TYR A 165 -14.38 -8.85 25.81
N ASP A 166 -14.33 -9.63 26.90
CA ASP A 166 -14.78 -11.03 26.89
C ASP A 166 -16.26 -11.15 26.47
N ASP A 167 -17.13 -10.29 27.00
CA ASP A 167 -18.56 -10.26 26.66
C ASP A 167 -18.77 -9.91 25.18
N SER A 168 -18.05 -8.90 24.67
CA SER A 168 -18.12 -8.51 23.25
C SER A 168 -17.69 -9.64 22.31
N MET A 169 -16.62 -10.35 22.68
CA MET A 169 -16.08 -11.50 21.94
C MET A 169 -17.06 -12.67 21.99
N ARG A 170 -17.67 -12.94 23.15
CA ARG A 170 -18.69 -13.98 23.34
C ARG A 170 -19.93 -13.73 22.50
N ILE A 171 -20.41 -12.48 22.46
CA ILE A 171 -21.57 -12.08 21.64
C ILE A 171 -21.26 -12.28 20.15
N THR A 172 -20.15 -11.72 19.68
CA THR A 172 -19.75 -11.74 18.27
C THR A 172 -19.53 -13.17 17.76
N SER A 173 -18.83 -14.00 18.55
CA SER A 173 -18.58 -15.42 18.23
C SER A 173 -19.86 -16.26 18.23
N THR A 174 -20.79 -16.00 19.16
CA THR A 174 -22.06 -16.73 19.25
C THR A 174 -22.94 -16.50 18.03
N VAL A 175 -23.14 -15.24 17.60
CA VAL A 175 -24.02 -14.95 16.45
C VAL A 175 -23.46 -15.44 15.12
N SER A 176 -22.14 -15.57 15.02
CA SER A 176 -21.45 -16.04 13.81
C SER A 176 -21.13 -17.55 13.83
N ASN A 177 -21.42 -18.24 14.94
CA ASN A 177 -21.05 -19.64 15.19
C ASN A 177 -19.56 -19.91 14.92
N VAL A 178 -18.71 -19.08 15.54
CA VAL A 178 -17.25 -19.17 15.49
C VAL A 178 -16.73 -19.57 16.87
N THR A 179 -15.81 -20.53 16.92
CA THR A 179 -15.19 -21.00 18.17
C THR A 179 -13.87 -20.26 18.39
N VAL A 180 -13.79 -19.51 19.49
CA VAL A 180 -12.62 -18.73 19.87
C VAL A 180 -12.16 -19.12 21.28
N GLU A 181 -10.86 -19.10 21.51
CA GLU A 181 -10.26 -19.38 22.82
C GLU A 181 -9.54 -18.17 23.39
N LYS A 182 -9.76 -17.88 24.68
CA LYS A 182 -9.08 -16.80 25.38
C LYS A 182 -7.62 -17.16 25.61
N SER A 183 -6.73 -16.24 25.25
CA SER A 183 -5.34 -16.22 25.69
C SER A 183 -5.13 -15.03 26.63
N ASN A 184 -4.58 -15.30 27.81
CA ASN A 184 -4.34 -14.24 28.79
C ASN A 184 -3.20 -13.34 28.32
N ALA A 185 -3.50 -12.06 28.14
CA ALA A 185 -2.49 -11.04 27.88
C ALA A 185 -1.55 -10.90 29.09
N VAL A 186 -0.30 -10.57 28.80
CA VAL A 186 0.68 -10.17 29.80
C VAL A 186 0.31 -8.78 30.30
N ASP A 187 0.39 -8.57 31.61
CA ASP A 187 0.21 -7.25 32.22
C ASP A 187 1.52 -6.45 32.11
N GLY A 188 1.46 -5.19 31.69
CA GLY A 188 2.65 -4.34 31.56
C GLY A 188 3.43 -4.17 32.87
N SER A 189 2.73 -4.16 34.01
CA SER A 189 3.33 -3.95 35.33
C SER A 189 4.34 -5.04 35.71
N ILE A 190 4.20 -6.27 35.22
CA ILE A 190 5.13 -7.35 35.56
C ILE A 190 6.46 -7.29 34.78
N LEU A 191 6.52 -6.44 33.75
CA LEU A 191 7.69 -6.29 32.87
C LEU A 191 8.55 -5.07 33.21
N GLU A 192 8.20 -4.27 34.22
CA GLU A 192 8.96 -3.08 34.63
C GLU A 192 10.43 -3.38 34.97
N SER A 193 10.71 -4.58 35.48
CA SER A 193 12.08 -5.01 35.79
C SER A 193 12.92 -5.43 34.57
N GLY A 194 12.30 -5.51 33.38
CA GLY A 194 12.91 -6.04 32.16
C GLY A 194 13.18 -7.56 32.17
N LYS A 195 12.96 -8.24 33.30
CA LYS A 195 13.16 -9.70 33.39
C LYS A 195 12.12 -10.44 32.54
N GLY A 196 12.58 -11.45 31.80
CA GLY A 196 11.73 -12.24 30.91
C GLY A 196 11.63 -11.68 29.47
N LEU A 197 12.30 -10.56 29.18
CA LEU A 197 12.44 -9.99 27.85
C LEU A 197 13.87 -10.23 27.31
N PRO A 198 14.05 -10.33 25.98
CA PRO A 198 15.37 -10.31 25.36
C PRO A 198 16.09 -8.98 25.66
N PRO A 199 17.42 -8.93 25.49
CA PRO A 199 18.16 -7.67 25.60
C PRO A 199 17.69 -6.66 24.54
N SER A 200 17.83 -5.37 24.84
CA SER A 200 17.73 -4.31 23.84
C SER A 200 19.09 -4.08 23.21
N SER A 201 19.16 -4.09 21.87
CA SER A 201 20.40 -3.69 21.16
C SER A 201 20.66 -2.17 21.22
N PHE A 202 19.71 -1.39 21.75
CA PHE A 202 19.84 0.05 22.02
C PHE A 202 20.16 0.36 23.49
N ALA A 203 20.49 -0.66 24.30
CA ALA A 203 20.80 -0.45 25.71
C ALA A 203 21.94 0.56 25.89
N GLY A 204 21.66 1.66 26.62
CA GLY A 204 22.62 2.74 26.86
C GLY A 204 22.69 3.80 25.76
N ASP A 205 21.91 3.67 24.68
CA ASP A 205 21.79 4.67 23.62
C ASP A 205 20.57 5.57 23.87
N SER A 206 20.82 6.78 24.37
CA SER A 206 19.79 7.78 24.64
C SER A 206 19.11 8.35 23.38
N SER A 207 19.60 8.04 22.17
CA SER A 207 18.97 8.47 20.93
C SER A 207 17.75 7.60 20.53
N HIS A 208 17.57 6.46 21.20
CA HIS A 208 16.44 5.55 20.97
C HIS A 208 15.43 5.62 22.12
N VAL A 209 14.15 5.67 21.77
CA VAL A 209 13.06 5.65 22.74
C VAL A 209 12.75 4.20 23.10
N ALA A 210 12.90 3.84 24.38
CA ALA A 210 12.51 2.53 24.87
C ALA A 210 10.98 2.35 24.79
N LEU A 211 10.55 1.12 24.50
CA LEU A 211 9.12 0.77 24.52
C LEU A 211 8.54 0.91 25.93
N ARG A 212 7.27 1.31 25.98
CA ARG A 212 6.48 1.36 27.21
C ARG A 212 6.21 -0.07 27.72
N PRO A 213 6.01 -0.27 29.03
CA PRO A 213 5.69 -1.59 29.57
C PRO A 213 4.48 -2.26 28.90
N GLY A 214 3.44 -1.48 28.56
CA GLY A 214 2.28 -1.98 27.82
C GLY A 214 2.59 -2.46 26.40
N GLU A 215 3.53 -1.81 25.69
CA GLU A 215 3.96 -2.22 24.35
C GLU A 215 4.78 -3.51 24.41
N LEU A 216 5.66 -3.64 25.41
CA LEU A 216 6.40 -4.88 25.69
C LEU A 216 5.48 -6.04 26.08
N ALA A 217 4.46 -5.76 26.88
CA ALA A 217 3.43 -6.72 27.28
C ALA A 217 2.59 -7.17 26.09
N CYS A 218 2.18 -6.25 25.22
CA CYS A 218 1.51 -6.57 23.96
C CYS A 218 2.38 -7.52 23.12
N PHE A 219 3.64 -7.13 22.87
CA PHE A 219 4.59 -7.95 22.12
C PHE A 219 4.72 -9.36 22.72
N ARG A 220 4.93 -9.45 24.04
CA ARG A 220 5.10 -10.74 24.72
C ARG A 220 3.83 -11.60 24.69
N SER A 221 2.65 -10.99 24.73
CA SER A 221 1.37 -11.70 24.63
C SER A 221 1.23 -12.44 23.30
N HIS A 222 1.60 -11.80 22.19
CA HIS A 222 1.67 -12.46 20.88
C HIS A 222 2.75 -13.54 20.83
N ALA A 223 3.94 -13.28 21.37
CA ALA A 223 5.03 -14.26 21.40
C ALA A 223 4.68 -15.53 22.19
N ASN A 224 3.88 -15.42 23.25
CA ASN A 224 3.36 -16.58 23.99
C ASN A 224 2.51 -17.48 23.09
N LEU A 225 1.61 -16.93 22.28
CA LEU A 225 0.79 -17.70 21.34
C LEU A 225 1.64 -18.39 20.27
N TRP A 226 2.66 -17.71 19.74
CA TRP A 226 3.58 -18.35 18.77
C TRP A 226 4.36 -19.50 19.40
N SER A 227 4.83 -19.31 20.64
CA SER A 227 5.50 -20.37 21.40
C SER A 227 4.56 -21.56 21.66
N GLN A 228 3.33 -21.30 22.04
CA GLN A 228 2.32 -22.33 22.28
C GLN A 228 1.98 -23.09 20.98
N MET A 229 1.78 -22.36 19.88
CA MET A 229 1.56 -22.93 18.55
C MET A 229 2.67 -23.89 18.14
N ILE A 230 3.93 -23.55 18.41
CA ILE A 230 5.09 -24.41 18.12
C ILE A 230 5.10 -25.63 19.03
N GLN A 231 4.84 -25.43 20.33
CA GLN A 231 4.84 -26.50 21.33
C GLN A 231 3.75 -27.54 21.06
N GLU A 232 2.56 -27.09 20.68
CA GLU A 232 1.40 -27.94 20.43
C GLU A 232 1.27 -28.38 18.96
N ASN A 233 2.20 -27.91 18.11
CA ASN A 233 2.27 -28.22 16.68
C ASN A 233 0.96 -27.92 15.91
N TRP A 234 0.37 -26.74 16.16
CA TRP A 234 -0.77 -26.26 15.36
C TRP A 234 -0.28 -25.79 13.98
N GLU A 235 -1.01 -26.14 12.92
CA GLU A 235 -0.64 -25.82 11.53
C GLU A 235 -0.82 -24.32 11.20
N SER A 236 -1.92 -23.73 11.68
CA SER A 236 -2.25 -22.31 11.49
C SER A 236 -3.04 -21.76 12.69
N LEU A 237 -2.84 -20.49 13.03
CA LEU A 237 -3.53 -19.83 14.13
C LEU A 237 -4.06 -18.48 13.67
N LEU A 238 -5.34 -18.22 13.88
CA LEU A 238 -5.91 -16.88 13.80
C LEU A 238 -5.80 -16.20 15.17
N ILE A 239 -5.10 -15.08 15.24
CA ILE A 239 -4.91 -14.28 16.45
C ILE A 239 -5.77 -13.02 16.34
N LEU A 240 -6.56 -12.76 17.37
CA LEU A 240 -7.44 -11.60 17.49
C LEU A 240 -7.04 -10.74 18.70
N GLU A 241 -7.12 -9.42 18.58
CA GLU A 241 -7.23 -8.53 19.74
C GLU A 241 -8.65 -8.66 20.33
N ALA A 242 -8.81 -8.41 21.63
CA ALA A 242 -10.09 -8.63 22.29
C ALA A 242 -11.18 -7.62 21.92
N ASP A 243 -10.82 -6.52 21.24
CA ASP A 243 -11.73 -5.57 20.60
C ASP A 243 -12.00 -5.88 19.11
N ALA A 244 -11.57 -7.04 18.61
CA ALA A 244 -11.88 -7.47 17.26
C ALA A 244 -13.38 -7.79 17.11
N VAL A 245 -13.99 -7.30 16.03
CA VAL A 245 -15.38 -7.55 15.65
C VAL A 245 -15.48 -7.87 14.16
N TRP A 246 -16.45 -8.69 13.74
CA TRP A 246 -16.59 -9.13 12.35
C TRP A 246 -18.05 -9.27 11.92
N ASP A 247 -18.27 -9.36 10.62
CA ASP A 247 -19.61 -9.55 10.04
C ASP A 247 -20.21 -10.90 10.46
N VAL A 248 -21.51 -10.96 10.72
CA VAL A 248 -22.21 -12.23 11.06
C VAL A 248 -21.91 -13.34 10.03
N ASN A 249 -21.73 -12.98 8.75
CA ASN A 249 -21.45 -13.92 7.66
C ASN A 249 -19.96 -14.25 7.48
N ILE A 250 -19.11 -14.02 8.48
CA ILE A 250 -17.65 -14.25 8.41
C ILE A 250 -17.26 -15.63 7.87
N ARG A 251 -18.04 -16.67 8.17
CA ARG A 251 -17.79 -18.04 7.67
C ARG A 251 -17.85 -18.12 6.14
N GLN A 252 -18.80 -17.41 5.53
CA GLN A 252 -18.93 -17.36 4.07
C GLN A 252 -17.89 -16.42 3.45
N ILE A 253 -17.60 -15.29 4.11
CA ILE A 253 -16.52 -14.38 3.72
C ILE A 253 -15.20 -15.14 3.66
N ASN A 254 -14.90 -15.92 4.69
CA ASN A 254 -13.64 -16.62 4.83
C ASN A 254 -13.50 -17.78 3.83
N ARG A 255 -14.58 -18.49 3.49
CA ARG A 255 -14.62 -19.45 2.37
C ARG A 255 -14.22 -18.80 1.04
N ARG A 256 -14.80 -17.64 0.71
CA ARG A 256 -14.48 -16.90 -0.53
C ARG A 256 -13.04 -16.40 -0.52
N MET A 257 -12.58 -15.92 0.63
CA MET A 257 -11.21 -15.44 0.81
C MET A 257 -10.17 -16.54 0.64
N ALA A 258 -10.39 -17.74 1.20
CA ALA A 258 -9.50 -18.88 1.04
C ALA A 258 -9.32 -19.25 -0.44
N LYS A 259 -10.45 -19.31 -1.17
CA LYS A 259 -10.43 -19.53 -2.62
C LYS A 259 -9.65 -18.43 -3.34
N ALA A 260 -9.94 -17.17 -3.04
CA ALA A 260 -9.28 -16.05 -3.68
C ALA A 260 -7.76 -16.03 -3.41
N LEU A 261 -7.32 -16.39 -2.20
CA LEU A 261 -5.90 -16.51 -1.88
C LEU A 261 -5.23 -17.62 -2.70
N SER A 262 -5.88 -18.78 -2.82
CA SER A 262 -5.38 -19.87 -3.66
C SER A 262 -5.25 -19.44 -5.12
N ASP A 263 -6.28 -18.79 -5.67
CA ASP A 263 -6.28 -18.25 -7.04
C ASP A 263 -5.17 -17.19 -7.24
N LEU A 264 -4.92 -16.33 -6.25
CA LEU A 264 -3.84 -15.34 -6.26
C LEU A 264 -2.46 -16.01 -6.33
N VAL A 265 -2.23 -17.00 -5.46
CA VAL A 265 -0.97 -17.74 -5.38
C VAL A 265 -0.69 -18.45 -6.71
N ILE A 266 -1.72 -19.04 -7.34
CA ILE A 266 -1.65 -19.62 -8.69
C ILE A 266 -1.33 -18.58 -9.75
N LYS A 267 -2.11 -17.50 -9.79
CA LYS A 267 -2.00 -16.44 -10.82
C LYS A 267 -0.58 -15.86 -10.90
N TYR A 268 0.09 -15.69 -9.76
CA TYR A 268 1.42 -15.09 -9.70
C TYR A 268 2.54 -16.12 -9.49
N ASN A 269 2.25 -17.42 -9.61
CA ASN A 269 3.22 -18.51 -9.42
C ASN A 269 4.01 -18.36 -8.11
N MET A 270 3.31 -18.04 -7.02
CA MET A 270 3.88 -17.82 -5.68
C MET A 270 3.99 -19.13 -4.88
N HIS A 271 3.92 -20.28 -5.55
CA HIS A 271 4.07 -21.59 -4.93
C HIS A 271 5.50 -21.78 -4.44
N ASN A 272 5.66 -22.53 -3.35
CA ASN A 272 6.93 -23.15 -2.97
C ASN A 272 8.01 -22.22 -2.40
N PHE A 273 7.63 -21.43 -1.40
CA PHE A 273 8.61 -20.85 -0.49
C PHE A 273 9.19 -21.97 0.39
N SER A 274 10.37 -22.52 0.05
CA SER A 274 11.10 -23.50 0.85
C SER A 274 10.24 -24.60 1.49
N ARG A 275 9.46 -25.33 0.68
CA ARG A 275 8.93 -26.61 1.13
C ARG A 275 10.10 -27.54 1.43
N ASP A 276 10.02 -28.29 2.52
CA ASP A 276 10.98 -29.35 2.79
C ASP A 276 10.97 -30.31 1.59
N PRO A 277 12.12 -30.60 0.94
CA PRO A 277 12.17 -31.55 -0.16
C PRO A 277 11.62 -32.94 0.18
N THR A 278 11.49 -33.26 1.46
CA THR A 278 10.94 -34.52 1.99
C THR A 278 9.45 -34.47 2.29
N ASP A 279 8.83 -33.30 2.29
CA ASP A 279 7.38 -33.15 2.44
C ASP A 279 6.69 -33.64 1.16
N ASP A 280 5.89 -34.69 1.26
CA ASP A 280 5.16 -35.34 0.17
C ASP A 280 3.67 -34.92 0.10
N THR A 281 3.24 -33.97 0.93
CA THR A 281 1.85 -33.50 0.94
C THR A 281 1.40 -32.95 -0.42
N PRO A 282 0.21 -33.28 -0.94
CA PRO A 282 -0.24 -32.74 -2.22
C PRO A 282 -0.24 -31.21 -2.22
N TRP A 283 0.26 -30.60 -3.30
CA TRP A 283 0.25 -29.15 -3.47
C TRP A 283 -1.19 -28.61 -3.55
N GLY A 284 -1.45 -27.51 -2.86
CA GLY A 284 -2.70 -26.77 -2.93
C GLY A 284 -3.62 -26.96 -1.72
N PRO A 285 -4.77 -26.28 -1.74
CA PRO A 285 -5.72 -26.30 -0.63
C PRO A 285 -6.32 -27.69 -0.42
N ARG A 286 -6.46 -28.06 0.86
CA ARG A 286 -7.07 -29.33 1.31
C ARG A 286 -8.20 -29.03 2.29
N ALA A 287 -9.04 -30.02 2.59
CA ALA A 287 -10.13 -29.80 3.55
C ALA A 287 -9.60 -29.49 4.96
N GLU A 288 -8.44 -30.02 5.33
CA GLU A 288 -7.80 -29.83 6.63
C GLU A 288 -7.01 -28.51 6.70
N ASP A 289 -6.55 -28.01 5.55
CA ASP A 289 -5.83 -26.75 5.40
C ASP A 289 -6.31 -26.00 4.12
N PRO A 290 -7.49 -25.37 4.18
CA PRO A 290 -8.10 -24.74 3.01
C PRO A 290 -7.38 -23.46 2.57
N PHE A 291 -6.48 -22.94 3.42
CA PHE A 291 -5.65 -21.78 3.12
C PHE A 291 -4.26 -22.14 2.59
N ASP A 292 -3.90 -23.43 2.55
CA ASP A 292 -2.58 -23.91 2.11
C ASP A 292 -1.45 -23.16 2.84
N SER A 293 -1.44 -23.30 4.15
CA SER A 293 -0.57 -22.63 5.14
C SER A 293 0.94 -22.75 4.86
N HIS A 294 1.35 -23.67 4.00
CA HIS A 294 2.73 -23.83 3.53
C HIS A 294 3.19 -22.66 2.63
N ASN A 295 2.25 -21.98 1.96
CA ASN A 295 2.54 -20.92 0.99
C ASN A 295 2.55 -19.49 1.57
N TRP A 296 2.32 -19.33 2.87
CA TRP A 296 2.33 -18.03 3.53
C TRP A 296 2.88 -18.10 4.96
N ASP A 297 3.30 -16.97 5.50
CA ASP A 297 3.73 -16.83 6.90
C ASP A 297 2.68 -16.07 7.73
N VAL A 298 2.11 -15.01 7.16
CA VAL A 298 1.11 -14.16 7.82
C VAL A 298 0.00 -13.77 6.83
N ILE A 299 -1.24 -13.73 7.29
CA ILE A 299 -2.36 -13.09 6.57
C ILE A 299 -2.92 -12.00 7.49
N THR A 300 -2.85 -10.74 7.08
CA THR A 300 -3.52 -9.64 7.79
C THR A 300 -4.99 -9.58 7.37
N LEU A 301 -5.86 -9.60 8.39
CA LEU A 301 -7.32 -9.71 8.25
C LEU A 301 -8.05 -8.51 8.87
N GLY A 302 -7.40 -7.81 9.80
CA GLY A 302 -7.82 -6.55 10.39
C GLY A 302 -6.60 -5.77 10.87
N GLY A 303 -6.63 -4.45 10.73
CA GLY A 303 -5.51 -3.58 11.06
C GLY A 303 -5.74 -2.15 10.58
N CYS A 304 -4.85 -1.25 10.98
CA CYS A 304 -4.95 0.17 10.66
C CYS A 304 -4.49 0.47 9.23
N ASP A 305 -3.46 -0.24 8.77
CA ASP A 305 -2.94 -0.16 7.40
C ASP A 305 -2.16 -1.44 7.08
N ASN A 306 -2.06 -1.78 5.81
CA ASN A 306 -1.23 -2.89 5.32
C ASN A 306 -0.60 -2.59 3.96
N GLY A 307 -0.62 -1.32 3.53
CA GLY A 307 -0.18 -0.82 2.23
C GLY A 307 1.26 -1.16 1.86
N GLY A 308 1.68 -0.73 0.67
CA GLY A 308 3.07 -0.82 0.25
C GLY A 308 3.21 -0.76 -1.27
N ALA A 309 3.84 0.30 -1.77
CA ALA A 309 3.99 0.58 -3.20
C ALA A 309 4.61 -0.58 -4.01
N LYS A 310 5.38 -1.46 -3.36
CA LYS A 310 6.01 -2.64 -3.98
C LYS A 310 4.99 -3.73 -4.37
N PHE A 311 3.80 -3.77 -3.76
CA PHE A 311 2.90 -4.93 -3.87
C PHE A 311 1.50 -4.59 -4.40
N ASP A 312 1.25 -3.35 -4.78
CA ASP A 312 -0.01 -2.97 -5.41
C ASP A 312 -0.28 -3.76 -6.71
N GLN A 313 0.74 -4.37 -7.31
CA GLN A 313 0.64 -5.14 -8.56
C GLN A 313 0.26 -6.61 -8.35
N THR A 314 0.42 -7.17 -7.14
CA THR A 314 0.14 -8.57 -6.83
C THR A 314 -1.17 -8.68 -6.07
N TYR A 315 -2.28 -8.66 -6.81
CA TYR A 315 -3.61 -8.70 -6.24
C TYR A 315 -4.62 -9.44 -7.12
N LEU A 316 -5.72 -9.83 -6.48
CA LEU A 316 -6.88 -10.43 -7.10
C LEU A 316 -8.15 -9.82 -6.47
N ARG A 317 -9.03 -9.31 -7.33
CA ARG A 317 -10.39 -8.96 -6.94
C ARG A 317 -11.28 -10.18 -7.02
N TYR A 318 -12.19 -10.32 -6.06
CA TYR A 318 -13.17 -11.39 -6.04
C TYR A 318 -14.50 -10.89 -5.49
N ASP A 319 -15.57 -11.54 -5.93
CA ASP A 319 -16.93 -11.21 -5.52
C ASP A 319 -17.15 -11.62 -4.07
N ASP A 320 -17.70 -10.68 -3.30
CA ASP A 320 -18.10 -10.87 -1.91
C ASP A 320 -19.37 -10.04 -1.62
N PRO A 321 -20.57 -10.65 -1.63
CA PRO A 321 -21.81 -9.95 -1.32
C PRO A 321 -21.88 -9.45 0.12
N ASP A 322 -20.98 -9.91 1.00
CA ASP A 322 -20.85 -9.48 2.40
C ASP A 322 -19.72 -8.44 2.58
N ALA A 323 -19.20 -7.86 1.50
CA ALA A 323 -18.32 -6.69 1.56
C ALA A 323 -19.06 -5.47 2.16
N PRO A 324 -18.34 -4.50 2.78
CA PRO A 324 -18.94 -3.32 3.41
C PRO A 324 -19.88 -2.53 2.49
N LEU A 325 -20.90 -1.90 3.07
CA LEU A 325 -21.99 -1.24 2.32
C LEU A 325 -21.58 0.00 1.53
N SER A 326 -20.51 0.69 1.94
CA SER A 326 -20.06 1.95 1.33
C SER A 326 -19.16 1.80 0.11
N GLU A 327 -18.95 0.57 -0.37
CA GLU A 327 -18.23 0.30 -1.62
C GLU A 327 -16.86 1.00 -1.69
N PRO A 328 -15.95 0.76 -0.72
CA PRO A 328 -14.65 1.41 -0.65
C PRO A 328 -13.87 1.31 -1.97
N THR A 329 -13.05 2.31 -2.23
CA THR A 329 -12.20 2.30 -3.42
C THR A 329 -10.97 1.43 -3.21
N TRP A 330 -10.58 0.71 -4.26
CA TRP A 330 -9.26 0.13 -4.40
C TRP A 330 -8.61 0.77 -5.63
N ARG A 331 -7.48 1.45 -5.42
CA ARG A 331 -6.90 2.38 -6.41
C ARG A 331 -7.93 3.45 -6.77
N GLU A 332 -8.43 3.47 -8.01
CA GLU A 332 -9.37 4.47 -8.51
C GLU A 332 -10.79 3.93 -8.71
N GLU A 333 -11.03 2.68 -8.35
CA GLU A 333 -12.28 1.98 -8.64
C GLU A 333 -12.99 1.51 -7.36
N LYS A 334 -14.30 1.72 -7.28
CA LYS A 334 -15.15 1.23 -6.20
C LYS A 334 -15.18 -0.30 -6.16
N LEU A 335 -15.20 -0.87 -4.96
CA LEU A 335 -15.41 -2.29 -4.72
C LEU A 335 -16.88 -2.55 -4.40
N VAL A 336 -17.67 -2.79 -5.44
CA VAL A 336 -19.11 -3.09 -5.31
C VAL A 336 -19.28 -4.58 -5.04
N ASN A 337 -19.69 -4.96 -3.82
CA ASN A 337 -19.83 -6.36 -3.42
C ASN A 337 -18.58 -7.19 -3.76
N GLN A 338 -17.41 -6.60 -3.52
CA GLN A 338 -16.12 -7.17 -3.88
C GLN A 338 -15.11 -6.91 -2.78
N ARG A 339 -14.12 -7.81 -2.71
CA ARG A 339 -12.90 -7.61 -1.94
C ARG A 339 -11.69 -7.85 -2.82
N VAL A 340 -10.55 -7.46 -2.31
CA VAL A 340 -9.23 -7.66 -2.88
C VAL A 340 -8.43 -8.52 -1.93
N ILE A 341 -7.85 -9.61 -2.42
CA ILE A 341 -6.76 -10.32 -1.75
C ILE A 341 -5.47 -9.95 -2.46
N ARG A 342 -4.39 -9.73 -1.70
CA ARG A 342 -3.12 -9.27 -2.26
C ARG A 342 -1.93 -9.70 -1.42
N GLN A 343 -0.75 -9.59 -2.00
CA GLN A 343 0.48 -9.60 -1.20
C GLN A 343 0.52 -8.34 -0.32
N ALA A 344 0.82 -8.53 0.98
CA ALA A 344 0.95 -7.44 1.94
C ALA A 344 2.34 -6.81 1.84
N GLY A 345 2.42 -5.48 1.98
CA GLY A 345 3.70 -4.78 2.00
C GLY A 345 4.26 -4.63 3.40
N TYR A 346 3.42 -4.10 4.29
CA TYR A 346 3.64 -4.06 5.72
C TYR A 346 2.31 -4.35 6.44
N MET A 347 2.30 -4.24 7.77
CA MET A 347 1.09 -4.19 8.58
C MET A 347 1.23 -3.13 9.68
N VAL A 348 0.12 -2.52 10.08
CA VAL A 348 0.01 -1.60 11.21
C VAL A 348 -1.19 -2.02 12.03
N CYS A 349 -1.02 -2.09 13.36
CA CYS A 349 -1.98 -2.70 14.28
C CYS A 349 -2.15 -4.22 14.09
N THR A 350 -2.52 -4.92 15.16
CA THR A 350 -2.60 -6.39 15.21
C THR A 350 -4.02 -6.91 15.45
N THR A 351 -5.05 -6.10 15.16
CA THR A 351 -6.47 -6.40 15.41
C THR A 351 -6.88 -7.81 15.02
N ALA A 352 -6.50 -8.26 13.81
CA ALA A 352 -6.60 -9.67 13.45
C ALA A 352 -5.56 -10.08 12.40
N TYR A 353 -4.84 -11.16 12.66
CA TYR A 353 -3.99 -11.80 11.67
C TYR A 353 -3.90 -13.31 11.87
N ALA A 354 -3.78 -14.04 10.77
CA ALA A 354 -3.45 -15.45 10.80
C ALA A 354 -1.94 -15.63 10.66
N VAL A 355 -1.40 -16.67 11.29
CA VAL A 355 0.01 -17.06 11.23
C VAL A 355 0.13 -18.56 10.94
N SER A 356 1.02 -18.94 10.04
CA SER A 356 1.34 -20.36 9.77
C SER A 356 2.39 -20.85 10.75
N GLN A 357 2.56 -22.16 10.89
CA GLN A 357 3.57 -22.73 11.78
C GLN A 357 5.00 -22.25 11.45
N ARG A 358 5.33 -22.09 10.17
CA ARG A 358 6.59 -21.49 9.73
C ARG A 358 6.68 -20.01 10.12
N GLY A 359 5.61 -19.25 9.92
CA GLY A 359 5.52 -17.85 10.33
C GLY A 359 5.75 -17.68 11.84
N ALA A 360 5.11 -18.50 12.66
CA ALA A 360 5.24 -18.47 14.12
C ALA A 360 6.68 -18.73 14.57
N ARG A 361 7.40 -19.68 13.93
CA ARG A 361 8.82 -19.95 14.22
C ARG A 361 9.71 -18.75 13.88
N LYS A 362 9.49 -18.10 12.73
CA LYS A 362 10.23 -16.89 12.34
C LYS A 362 9.96 -15.74 13.31
N LEU A 363 8.70 -15.53 13.66
CA LEU A 363 8.27 -14.48 14.56
C LEU A 363 8.77 -14.69 16.00
N LEU A 364 8.73 -15.92 16.51
CA LEU A 364 9.30 -16.23 17.83
C LEU A 364 10.82 -16.06 17.85
N LEU A 365 11.53 -16.42 16.77
CA LEU A 365 12.95 -16.13 16.66
C LEU A 365 13.19 -14.61 16.68
N ARG A 366 12.43 -13.84 15.89
CA ARG A 366 12.52 -12.37 15.90
C ARG A 366 12.27 -11.79 17.28
N ALA A 367 11.29 -12.33 18.02
CA ALA A 367 10.97 -11.95 19.39
C ALA A 367 12.09 -12.23 20.39
N ALA A 368 12.97 -13.18 20.10
CA ALA A 368 14.08 -13.55 20.97
C ALA A 368 15.35 -12.71 20.72
N LEU A 369 15.44 -12.01 19.57
CA LEU A 369 16.62 -11.20 19.22
C LEU A 369 16.67 -9.89 20.00
N ASP A 370 15.57 -9.13 19.99
CA ASP A 370 15.42 -7.88 20.73
C ASP A 370 13.94 -7.51 20.93
N SER A 371 13.67 -6.59 21.85
CA SER A 371 12.34 -5.97 22.08
C SER A 371 12.39 -4.45 21.86
N ASN A 372 12.98 -4.06 20.74
CA ASN A 372 13.20 -2.64 20.43
C ASN A 372 12.05 -1.97 19.70
N LEU A 373 11.17 -2.75 19.07
CA LEU A 373 10.10 -2.25 18.21
C LEU A 373 8.75 -2.78 18.70
N PRO A 374 7.67 -2.00 18.57
CA PRO A 374 6.33 -2.53 18.74
C PRO A 374 6.10 -3.72 17.80
N ILE A 375 5.20 -4.62 18.19
CA ILE A 375 5.00 -5.91 17.53
C ILE A 375 4.67 -5.78 16.04
N ASP A 376 3.76 -4.87 15.70
CA ASP A 376 3.33 -4.61 14.33
C ASP A 376 4.48 -4.04 13.49
N THR A 377 5.30 -3.16 14.06
CA THR A 377 6.47 -2.57 13.40
C THR A 377 7.56 -3.62 13.16
N ALA A 378 7.80 -4.50 14.13
CA ALA A 378 8.73 -5.62 13.94
C ALA A 378 8.26 -6.56 12.82
N MET A 379 6.96 -6.88 12.78
CA MET A 379 6.36 -7.68 11.71
C MET A 379 6.43 -6.96 10.37
N ALA A 380 6.12 -5.66 10.31
CA ALA A 380 6.21 -4.83 9.13
C ALA A 380 7.60 -4.86 8.51
N GLN A 381 8.66 -4.67 9.31
CA GLN A 381 10.04 -4.75 8.82
C GLN A 381 10.36 -6.10 8.17
N MET A 382 9.92 -7.20 8.79
CA MET A 382 10.12 -8.54 8.24
C MET A 382 9.30 -8.78 6.95
N MET A 383 8.12 -8.17 6.82
CA MET A 383 7.34 -8.21 5.57
C MET A 383 8.05 -7.43 4.46
N GLU A 384 8.51 -6.21 4.76
CA GLU A 384 9.17 -5.32 3.82
C GLU A 384 10.51 -5.88 3.32
N SER A 385 11.26 -6.57 4.19
CA SER A 385 12.51 -7.27 3.86
C SER A 385 12.26 -8.59 3.11
N GLY A 386 11.03 -9.09 3.10
CA GLY A 386 10.64 -10.35 2.48
C GLY A 386 10.95 -11.59 3.31
N GLU A 387 11.37 -11.42 4.57
CA GLU A 387 11.54 -12.48 5.57
C GLU A 387 10.20 -13.16 5.91
N LEU A 388 9.10 -12.40 5.93
CA LEU A 388 7.72 -12.91 6.01
C LEU A 388 7.05 -12.85 4.64
N LYS A 389 6.44 -13.98 4.24
CA LYS A 389 5.51 -14.03 3.11
C LYS A 389 4.12 -13.68 3.60
N ALA A 390 3.73 -12.43 3.38
CA ALA A 390 2.51 -11.89 3.93
C ALA A 390 1.47 -11.57 2.87
N PHE A 391 0.20 -11.79 3.20
CA PHE A 391 -0.97 -11.45 2.38
C PHE A 391 -1.95 -10.60 3.17
N ALA A 392 -2.79 -9.84 2.48
CA ALA A 392 -3.77 -8.94 3.05
C ALA A 392 -5.10 -9.01 2.30
N VAL A 393 -6.20 -8.84 3.02
CA VAL A 393 -7.53 -8.61 2.44
C VAL A 393 -7.96 -7.15 2.60
N TRP A 394 -8.53 -6.58 1.54
CA TRP A 394 -9.09 -5.23 1.52
C TRP A 394 -10.50 -5.21 0.90
N PRO A 395 -11.49 -4.56 1.55
CA PRO A 395 -11.46 -4.08 2.93
C PRO A 395 -11.18 -5.22 3.92
N PRO A 396 -10.75 -4.91 5.15
CA PRO A 396 -10.50 -5.92 6.16
C PRO A 396 -11.77 -6.70 6.49
N THR A 397 -11.62 -7.94 6.97
CA THR A 397 -12.73 -8.81 7.39
C THR A 397 -12.99 -8.74 8.89
N PHE A 398 -12.00 -8.25 9.65
CA PHE A 398 -12.08 -7.97 11.08
C PHE A 398 -11.81 -6.49 11.34
N TYR A 399 -12.62 -5.93 12.22
CA TYR A 399 -12.72 -4.53 12.57
C TYR A 399 -12.39 -4.38 14.05
N THR A 400 -12.20 -3.14 14.50
CA THR A 400 -12.07 -2.81 15.92
C THR A 400 -13.34 -2.11 16.39
N TRP A 401 -13.95 -2.61 17.46
CA TRP A 401 -15.04 -1.89 18.11
C TRP A 401 -14.49 -0.91 19.16
N VAL A 402 -15.24 0.16 19.43
CA VAL A 402 -14.97 1.13 20.52
C VAL A 402 -16.28 1.52 21.19
N TYR A 403 -16.23 2.02 22.42
CA TYR A 403 -17.40 2.67 23.00
C TYR A 403 -17.73 3.97 22.22
N PRO A 404 -19.01 4.23 21.92
CA PRO A 404 -19.43 5.49 21.31
C PRO A 404 -19.00 6.71 22.15
N ASP A 405 -18.61 7.79 21.47
CA ASP A 405 -18.28 9.07 22.10
C ASP A 405 -19.51 9.61 22.85
N GLY A 406 -19.31 10.07 24.09
CA GLY A 406 -20.37 10.53 25.01
C GLY A 406 -20.89 9.46 25.96
N THR A 407 -20.38 8.23 25.93
CA THR A 407 -20.74 7.19 26.90
C THR A 407 -19.97 7.33 28.21
N GLY A 408 -18.80 7.99 28.19
CA GLY A 408 -17.86 8.05 29.31
C GLY A 408 -16.97 6.81 29.44
N GLY A 409 -17.07 5.85 28.52
CA GLY A 409 -16.24 4.64 28.44
C GLY A 409 -15.02 4.77 27.53
N GLU A 410 -14.84 5.90 26.85
CA GLU A 410 -13.85 6.07 25.77
C GLU A 410 -12.41 5.98 26.32
N SER A 411 -12.17 6.49 27.53
CA SER A 411 -10.87 6.38 28.22
C SER A 411 -10.61 4.97 28.77
N ALA A 412 -11.64 4.17 29.01
CA ALA A 412 -11.52 2.78 29.45
C ALA A 412 -11.20 1.80 28.28
N ALA A 413 -11.31 2.26 27.03
CA ALA A 413 -11.08 1.43 25.85
C ALA A 413 -9.58 1.14 25.57
N SER A 414 -8.64 1.78 26.27
CA SER A 414 -7.19 1.60 26.03
C SER A 414 -6.39 1.51 27.34
N GLU A 415 -5.72 0.38 27.55
CA GLU A 415 -4.73 0.19 28.63
C GLU A 415 -3.31 0.59 28.20
N ILE A 416 -3.11 0.91 26.90
CA ILE A 416 -1.79 1.23 26.33
C ILE A 416 -1.51 2.74 26.43
N GLN A 417 -2.55 3.57 26.29
CA GLN A 417 -2.47 5.03 26.35
C GLN A 417 -3.66 5.61 27.11
N THR A 418 -3.39 6.40 28.16
CA THR A 418 -4.40 7.12 28.93
C THR A 418 -4.91 8.34 28.16
N TYR A 419 -6.21 8.43 27.93
CA TYR A 419 -6.90 9.61 27.39
C TYR A 419 -7.57 10.43 28.51
N ALA A 420 -7.88 11.70 28.23
CA ALA A 420 -8.49 12.62 29.20
C ALA A 420 -9.95 12.24 29.53
N ASP A 421 -10.44 12.74 30.67
CA ASP A 421 -11.80 12.51 31.16
C ASP A 421 -12.87 13.17 30.26
N HIS A 422 -13.95 12.45 29.98
CA HIS A 422 -14.98 12.85 29.01
C HIS A 422 -16.36 13.05 29.64
N THR A 423 -17.16 13.93 29.03
CA THR A 423 -18.52 14.24 29.48
C THR A 423 -19.50 13.17 29.01
N VAL A 424 -20.34 12.67 29.92
CA VAL A 424 -21.47 11.79 29.60
C VAL A 424 -22.57 12.58 28.87
N ASP A 425 -23.01 12.08 27.72
CA ASP A 425 -24.10 12.61 26.92
C ASP A 425 -25.36 11.74 27.06
N HIS A 426 -26.45 12.35 27.53
CA HIS A 426 -27.73 11.65 27.73
C HIS A 426 -28.40 11.19 26.44
N GLU A 427 -28.21 11.89 25.32
CA GLU A 427 -28.80 11.46 24.03
C GLU A 427 -28.09 10.22 23.48
N VAL A 428 -26.77 10.09 23.72
CA VAL A 428 -26.01 8.88 23.37
C VAL A 428 -26.49 7.69 24.18
N TRP A 429 -26.69 7.85 25.49
CA TRP A 429 -27.24 6.78 26.33
C TRP A 429 -28.67 6.39 25.94
N LYS A 430 -29.48 7.36 25.52
CA LYS A 430 -30.81 7.06 24.99
C LYS A 430 -30.71 6.20 23.73
N ASP A 431 -29.81 6.52 22.80
CA ASP A 431 -29.56 5.70 21.60
C ASP A 431 -29.12 4.27 21.97
N VAL A 432 -28.21 4.14 22.93
CA VAL A 432 -27.73 2.83 23.44
C VAL A 432 -28.87 1.98 23.96
N TYR A 433 -29.76 2.55 24.78
CA TYR A 433 -30.93 1.81 25.29
C TYR A 433 -31.98 1.54 24.22
N ASP A 434 -32.19 2.49 23.30
CA ASP A 434 -33.16 2.35 22.23
C ASP A 434 -32.79 1.25 21.24
N HIS A 435 -31.49 1.07 20.98
CA HIS A 435 -30.95 0.08 20.05
C HIS A 435 -30.29 -1.13 20.74
N GLN A 436 -30.30 -1.21 22.07
CA GLN A 436 -29.70 -2.32 22.83
C GLN A 436 -28.25 -2.63 22.41
N SER A 437 -27.48 -1.58 22.09
CA SER A 437 -26.11 -1.70 21.61
C SER A 437 -25.28 -0.54 22.13
N ILE A 438 -24.17 -0.87 22.81
CA ILE A 438 -23.19 0.08 23.34
C ILE A 438 -21.88 0.06 22.54
N TRP A 439 -21.85 -0.64 21.40
CA TRP A 439 -20.64 -0.85 20.62
C TRP A 439 -20.70 -0.05 19.32
N GLY A 440 -19.69 0.81 19.12
CA GLY A 440 -19.42 1.49 17.86
C GLY A 440 -18.20 0.90 17.16
N LEU A 441 -17.95 1.33 15.92
CA LEU A 441 -16.71 1.00 15.20
C LEU A 441 -15.68 2.12 15.39
N LYS A 442 -14.40 1.74 15.49
CA LYS A 442 -13.27 2.70 15.49
C LYS A 442 -13.37 3.61 14.28
N TYR A 443 -12.95 4.87 14.42
CA TYR A 443 -13.13 5.92 13.40
C TYR A 443 -12.67 5.50 11.99
N SER A 444 -11.53 4.81 11.88
CA SER A 444 -10.98 4.29 10.62
C SER A 444 -11.92 3.35 9.86
N TYR A 445 -12.89 2.77 10.55
CA TYR A 445 -13.86 1.85 10.00
C TYR A 445 -15.28 2.41 9.88
N LYS A 446 -15.57 3.59 10.45
CA LYS A 446 -16.91 4.21 10.40
C LYS A 446 -17.36 4.49 8.96
N GLU A 447 -16.41 4.69 8.04
CA GLU A 447 -16.70 4.86 6.62
C GLU A 447 -17.06 3.55 5.91
N TRP A 448 -16.71 2.39 6.48
CA TRP A 448 -16.93 1.06 5.88
C TRP A 448 -17.60 0.10 6.86
N PRO A 449 -18.83 0.40 7.32
CA PRO A 449 -19.49 -0.44 8.33
C PRO A 449 -19.69 -1.87 7.83
N LEU A 450 -19.65 -2.80 8.78
CA LEU A 450 -20.04 -4.19 8.57
C LEU A 450 -21.45 -4.24 7.98
N ARG A 451 -21.69 -5.17 7.06
CA ARG A 451 -23.01 -5.31 6.42
C ARG A 451 -24.02 -5.88 7.39
N HIS A 452 -23.60 -6.85 8.19
CA HIS A 452 -24.37 -7.44 9.27
C HIS A 452 -23.59 -7.24 10.57
N ASN A 453 -23.97 -6.20 11.31
CA ASN A 453 -23.36 -5.90 12.60
C ASN A 453 -23.71 -7.01 13.62
N PRO A 454 -22.72 -7.66 14.24
CA PRO A 454 -22.97 -8.79 15.13
C PRO A 454 -23.67 -8.38 16.44
N PHE A 455 -23.44 -7.17 16.95
CA PHE A 455 -24.10 -6.69 18.16
C PHE A 455 -25.58 -6.38 17.92
N GLU A 456 -25.89 -5.83 16.75
CA GLU A 456 -27.27 -5.63 16.29
C GLU A 456 -27.96 -6.98 16.06
N ALA A 457 -27.30 -7.91 15.36
CA ALA A 457 -27.86 -9.25 15.13
C ALA A 457 -28.13 -10.01 16.45
N TYR A 458 -27.25 -9.85 17.44
CA TYR A 458 -27.44 -10.45 18.76
C TYR A 458 -28.68 -9.87 19.46
N SER A 459 -28.80 -8.55 19.53
CA SER A 459 -29.96 -7.91 20.15
C SER A 459 -31.25 -8.19 19.38
N GLU A 460 -31.23 -8.24 18.06
CA GLU A 460 -32.34 -8.69 17.20
C GLU A 460 -32.81 -10.10 17.53
N SER A 461 -31.89 -11.03 17.77
CA SER A 461 -32.23 -12.40 18.14
C SER A 461 -32.95 -12.50 19.49
N LEU A 462 -32.76 -11.52 20.38
CA LEU A 462 -33.32 -11.50 21.73
C LEU A 462 -34.61 -10.69 21.83
N TYR A 463 -34.68 -9.54 21.16
CA TYR A 463 -35.79 -8.57 21.28
C TYR A 463 -36.71 -8.56 20.04
N GLY A 464 -36.35 -9.27 18.97
CA GLY A 464 -37.22 -9.51 17.82
C GLY A 464 -37.38 -8.33 16.86
N ASN A 465 -38.53 -8.26 16.19
CA ASN A 465 -38.72 -7.35 15.05
C ASN A 465 -38.72 -5.86 15.41
N ASP A 466 -39.09 -5.51 16.65
CA ASP A 466 -39.15 -4.10 17.06
C ASP A 466 -37.74 -3.49 17.13
N ILE A 467 -36.77 -4.21 17.68
CA ILE A 467 -35.37 -3.74 17.72
C ILE A 467 -34.76 -3.74 16.31
N LYS A 468 -35.09 -4.77 15.51
CA LYS A 468 -34.65 -4.87 14.12
C LYS A 468 -35.11 -3.67 13.29
N ALA A 469 -36.37 -3.26 13.44
CA ALA A 469 -36.90 -2.10 12.73
C ALA A 469 -36.14 -0.81 13.06
N LYS A 470 -35.70 -0.64 14.31
CA LYS A 470 -34.86 0.50 14.72
C LYS A 470 -33.46 0.44 14.08
N HIS A 471 -32.81 -0.72 14.07
CA HIS A 471 -31.52 -0.88 13.38
C HIS A 471 -31.63 -0.63 11.88
N ASP A 472 -32.64 -1.20 11.23
CA ASP A 472 -32.90 -0.99 9.80
C ASP A 472 -33.12 0.51 9.51
N GLN A 473 -33.86 1.22 10.37
CA GLN A 473 -34.05 2.67 10.25
C GLN A 473 -32.72 3.43 10.36
N ARG A 474 -31.89 3.13 11.36
CA ARG A 474 -30.57 3.75 11.56
C ARG A 474 -29.65 3.54 10.36
N THR A 475 -29.58 2.32 9.85
CA THR A 475 -28.77 1.96 8.67
C THR A 475 -29.26 2.68 7.41
N ASN A 476 -30.58 2.73 7.18
CA ASN A 476 -31.17 3.44 6.05
C ASN A 476 -30.92 4.95 6.12
N GLU A 477 -31.00 5.55 7.31
CA GLU A 477 -30.66 6.96 7.49
C GLU A 477 -29.19 7.24 7.20
N TRP A 478 -28.29 6.39 7.70
CA TRP A 478 -26.86 6.51 7.40
C TRP A 478 -26.59 6.39 5.88
N LEU A 479 -27.20 5.41 5.19
CA LEU A 479 -27.06 5.26 3.73
C LEU A 479 -27.55 6.51 2.97
N ARG A 480 -28.66 7.11 3.41
CA ARG A 480 -29.14 8.38 2.85
C ARG A 480 -28.13 9.50 3.04
N GLN A 481 -27.56 9.64 4.23
CA GLN A 481 -26.54 10.65 4.53
C GLN A 481 -25.25 10.44 3.71
N GLN A 482 -24.81 9.20 3.50
CA GLN A 482 -23.66 8.91 2.64
C GLN A 482 -23.92 9.30 1.19
N LYS A 483 -25.09 8.96 0.65
CA LYS A 483 -25.47 9.35 -0.71
C LYS A 483 -25.48 10.87 -0.87
N GLU A 484 -26.04 11.60 0.09
CA GLU A 484 -26.04 13.07 0.09
C GLU A 484 -24.63 13.66 0.18
N LYS A 485 -23.73 13.04 0.96
CA LYS A 485 -22.31 13.40 1.05
C LYS A 485 -21.61 13.17 -0.30
N GLU A 486 -21.78 12.01 -0.91
CA GLU A 486 -21.18 11.68 -2.22
C GLU A 486 -21.66 12.65 -3.32
N GLU A 487 -22.95 12.96 -3.37
CA GLU A 487 -23.52 13.93 -4.32
C GLU A 487 -22.94 15.34 -4.10
N ARG A 488 -22.74 15.74 -2.84
CA ARG A 488 -22.10 17.02 -2.51
C ARG A 488 -20.64 17.06 -2.94
N GLU A 489 -19.86 16.02 -2.62
CA GLU A 489 -18.45 15.93 -3.01
C GLU A 489 -18.27 15.86 -4.53
N ALA A 490 -19.19 15.20 -5.25
CA ALA A 490 -19.20 15.19 -6.70
C ALA A 490 -19.44 16.58 -7.29
N ARG A 491 -20.35 17.38 -6.71
CA ARG A 491 -20.56 18.79 -7.10
C ARG A 491 -19.31 19.63 -6.85
N GLU A 492 -18.72 19.54 -5.67
CA GLU A 492 -17.50 20.28 -5.31
C GLU A 492 -16.31 19.91 -6.21
N ARG A 493 -16.16 18.62 -6.55
CA ARG A 493 -15.12 18.16 -7.48
C ARG A 493 -15.31 18.71 -8.88
N LYS A 494 -16.56 18.83 -9.35
CA LYS A 494 -16.89 19.43 -10.65
C LYS A 494 -16.58 20.93 -10.65
N GLU A 495 -17.02 21.66 -9.63
CA GLU A 495 -16.73 23.09 -9.48
C GLU A 495 -15.23 23.38 -9.38
N ARG A 496 -14.47 22.52 -8.69
CA ARG A 496 -13.01 22.62 -8.61
C ARG A 496 -12.36 22.46 -9.99
N LYS A 497 -12.76 21.44 -10.77
CA LYS A 497 -12.25 21.24 -12.14
C LYS A 497 -12.57 22.43 -13.06
N GLU A 498 -13.77 22.98 -12.97
CA GLU A 498 -14.17 24.16 -13.75
C GLU A 498 -13.34 25.39 -13.35
N ARG A 499 -13.03 25.56 -12.06
CA ARG A 499 -12.15 26.63 -11.56
C ARG A 499 -10.71 26.46 -12.05
N GLU A 500 -10.13 25.27 -11.91
CA GLU A 500 -8.78 24.95 -12.38
C GLU A 500 -8.66 25.15 -13.90
N GLU A 501 -9.69 24.78 -14.68
CA GLU A 501 -9.70 25.01 -16.12
C GLU A 501 -9.77 26.51 -16.47
N LYS A 502 -10.57 27.28 -15.72
CA LYS A 502 -10.66 28.73 -15.88
C LYS A 502 -9.34 29.41 -15.56
N GLU A 503 -8.71 29.07 -14.43
CA GLU A 503 -7.40 29.59 -14.03
C GLU A 503 -6.32 29.24 -15.05
N ARG A 504 -6.34 28.01 -15.60
CA ARG A 504 -5.44 27.60 -16.69
C ARG A 504 -5.63 28.47 -17.93
N LYS A 505 -6.87 28.71 -18.37
CA LYS A 505 -7.18 29.56 -19.52
C LYS A 505 -6.75 31.01 -19.31
N GLU A 506 -6.98 31.57 -18.13
CA GLU A 506 -6.52 32.92 -17.77
C GLU A 506 -4.99 33.02 -17.76
N LYS A 507 -4.29 31.99 -17.26
CA LYS A 507 -2.83 31.91 -17.30
C LYS A 507 -2.29 31.83 -18.74
N GLU A 508 -2.87 30.96 -19.57
CA GLU A 508 -2.49 30.84 -20.99
C GLU A 508 -2.73 32.16 -21.76
N GLU A 509 -3.81 32.87 -21.45
CA GLU A 509 -4.10 34.19 -22.03
C GLU A 509 -3.11 35.26 -21.56
N LEU A 510 -2.77 35.29 -20.26
CA LEU A 510 -1.75 36.20 -19.73
C LEU A 510 -0.38 35.95 -20.37
N GLU A 511 0.02 34.69 -20.50
CA GLU A 511 1.27 34.30 -21.19
C GLU A 511 1.24 34.66 -22.68
N ARG A 512 0.07 34.59 -23.34
CA ARG A 512 -0.09 35.05 -24.73
C ARG A 512 0.10 36.58 -24.81
N GLN A 513 -0.55 37.35 -23.94
CA GLN A 513 -0.42 38.81 -23.90
C GLN A 513 1.02 39.25 -23.62
N GLN A 514 1.72 38.58 -22.70
CA GLN A 514 3.13 38.83 -22.41
C GLN A 514 4.03 38.55 -23.63
N ARG A 515 3.79 37.45 -24.34
CA ARG A 515 4.52 37.13 -25.59
C ARG A 515 4.27 38.18 -26.67
N GLU A 516 3.03 38.60 -26.87
CA GLU A 516 2.68 39.66 -27.83
C GLU A 516 3.33 41.00 -27.45
N GLN A 517 3.36 41.35 -26.17
CA GLN A 517 4.04 42.56 -25.70
C GLN A 517 5.55 42.49 -25.96
N GLN A 518 6.20 41.36 -25.62
CA GLN A 518 7.63 41.16 -25.88
C GLN A 518 7.95 41.26 -27.38
N GLN A 519 7.11 40.68 -28.24
CA GLN A 519 7.26 40.80 -29.70
C GLN A 519 7.13 42.24 -30.18
N ARG A 520 6.17 43.02 -29.67
CA ARG A 520 6.02 44.44 -30.01
C ARG A 520 7.23 45.26 -29.56
N GLU A 521 7.73 45.03 -28.36
CA GLU A 521 8.94 45.68 -27.84
C GLU A 521 10.18 45.32 -28.66
N GLN A 522 10.30 44.06 -29.10
CA GLN A 522 11.37 43.62 -30.01
C GLN A 522 11.26 44.30 -31.39
N GLN A 523 10.06 44.34 -31.99
CA GLN A 523 9.82 45.02 -33.26
C GLN A 523 10.12 46.53 -33.17
N GLU A 524 9.76 47.18 -32.06
CA GLU A 524 10.08 48.60 -31.87
C GLU A 524 11.58 48.83 -31.73
N LYS A 525 12.31 47.95 -31.04
CA LYS A 525 13.78 48.00 -30.96
C LYS A 525 14.42 47.83 -32.33
N LEU A 526 13.96 46.84 -33.11
CA LEU A 526 14.38 46.62 -34.50
C LEU A 526 14.14 47.87 -35.34
N ARG A 527 12.93 48.45 -35.29
CA ARG A 527 12.60 49.68 -36.05
C ARG A 527 13.50 50.85 -35.67
N LYS A 528 13.76 51.08 -34.38
CA LYS A 528 14.67 52.15 -33.92
C LYS A 528 16.10 51.94 -34.39
N GLU A 529 16.58 50.70 -34.43
CA GLU A 529 17.91 50.38 -34.94
C GLU A 529 17.98 50.54 -36.45
N GLU A 530 16.95 50.12 -37.20
CA GLU A 530 16.82 50.38 -38.65
C GLU A 530 16.85 51.89 -38.94
N GLU A 531 16.07 52.70 -38.21
CA GLU A 531 16.08 54.17 -38.32
C GLU A 531 17.48 54.75 -38.02
N ARG A 532 18.16 54.28 -36.98
CA ARG A 532 19.52 54.72 -36.61
C ARG A 532 20.55 54.39 -37.69
N ILE A 533 20.46 53.20 -38.28
CA ILE A 533 21.34 52.77 -39.36
C ILE A 533 21.06 53.58 -40.62
N GLN A 534 19.79 53.79 -40.98
CA GLN A 534 19.41 54.61 -42.12
C GLN A 534 19.95 56.04 -42.01
N GLN A 535 19.84 56.64 -40.82
CA GLN A 535 20.42 57.96 -40.55
C GLN A 535 21.95 57.96 -40.71
N ALA A 536 22.65 56.93 -40.21
CA ALA A 536 24.10 56.81 -40.36
C ALA A 536 24.54 56.63 -41.83
N VAL A 537 23.74 55.92 -42.63
CA VAL A 537 23.94 55.79 -44.08
C VAL A 537 23.79 57.15 -44.77
N GLU A 538 22.72 57.89 -44.46
CA GLU A 538 22.48 59.23 -45.02
C GLU A 538 23.59 60.23 -44.65
N GLU A 539 24.04 60.23 -43.39
CA GLU A 539 25.17 61.06 -42.94
C GLU A 539 26.47 60.71 -43.67
N ARG A 540 26.76 59.42 -43.88
CA ARG A 540 27.93 58.98 -44.65
C ARG A 540 27.83 59.37 -46.14
N LEU A 541 26.66 59.23 -46.75
CA LEU A 541 26.42 59.65 -48.14
C LEU A 541 26.58 61.16 -48.29
N ALA A 542 26.08 61.95 -47.33
CA ALA A 542 26.25 63.40 -47.31
C ALA A 542 27.73 63.81 -47.14
N ALA A 543 28.48 63.12 -46.28
CA ALA A 543 29.92 63.35 -46.11
C ALA A 543 30.73 63.01 -47.37
N LEU A 544 30.39 61.89 -48.04
CA LEU A 544 30.99 61.50 -49.33
C LEU A 544 30.69 62.49 -50.46
N ALA A 545 29.48 63.08 -50.47
CA ALA A 545 29.10 64.11 -51.43
C ALA A 545 29.89 65.42 -51.23
N GLN A 546 30.17 65.81 -49.99
CA GLN A 546 31.02 66.97 -49.66
C GLN A 546 32.50 66.76 -50.05
N ASP A 547 33.05 65.56 -49.86
CA ASP A 547 34.48 65.28 -50.10
C ASP A 547 34.82 65.14 -51.60
N GLN A 548 33.83 64.86 -52.47
CA GLN A 548 34.01 64.73 -53.93
C GLN A 548 33.50 65.93 -54.76
N GLY A 549 32.94 66.98 -54.14
CA GLY A 549 32.46 68.16 -54.85
C GLY A 549 31.32 67.87 -55.85
N LEU A 550 30.46 66.91 -55.55
CA LEU A 550 29.27 66.58 -56.34
C LEU A 550 28.00 67.02 -55.62
N GLN A 551 27.14 67.78 -56.31
CA GLN A 551 25.81 68.16 -55.81
C GLN A 551 24.92 66.90 -55.68
N LEU A 552 24.29 66.74 -54.51
CA LEU A 552 23.27 65.72 -54.27
C LEU A 552 22.09 65.91 -55.26
N PRO A 553 21.52 64.83 -55.82
CA PRO A 553 20.29 64.93 -56.60
C PRO A 553 19.14 65.33 -55.65
N VAL A 554 18.33 66.29 -56.10
CA VAL A 554 17.05 66.65 -55.48
C VAL A 554 16.11 65.43 -55.50
N PRO A 555 15.26 65.22 -54.48
CA PRO A 555 14.31 64.12 -54.48
C PRO A 555 13.39 64.20 -55.71
N VAL A 556 13.28 63.10 -56.44
CA VAL A 556 12.24 62.93 -57.46
C VAL A 556 10.95 62.60 -56.72
N GLU A 557 9.90 63.41 -56.93
CA GLU A 557 8.52 63.08 -56.54
C GLU A 557 8.17 61.69 -57.08
N GLU A 558 7.89 60.77 -56.15
CA GLU A 558 7.30 59.47 -56.47
C GLU A 558 5.89 59.72 -57.01
N LYS A 559 5.76 59.67 -58.34
CA LYS A 559 4.45 59.48 -58.99
C LYS A 559 3.93 58.11 -58.60
N GLY A 560 2.72 58.12 -58.03
CA GLY A 560 2.05 56.97 -57.43
C GLY A 560 2.08 55.69 -58.26
N LEU A 561 2.31 54.58 -57.55
CA LEU A 561 1.90 53.26 -58.00
C LEU A 561 0.40 53.05 -57.72
N PRO A 562 -0.32 52.30 -58.57
CA PRO A 562 -1.76 52.15 -58.50
C PRO A 562 -2.20 51.17 -57.40
N ASP A 563 -3.45 51.35 -56.96
CA ASP A 563 -4.14 50.59 -55.91
C ASP A 563 -4.03 49.06 -56.05
N PRO A 564 -4.02 48.32 -54.94
CA PRO A 564 -4.08 46.86 -54.97
C PRO A 564 -5.45 46.40 -55.47
N ILE A 565 -5.41 45.61 -56.55
CA ILE A 565 -6.53 44.88 -57.11
C ILE A 565 -7.13 43.96 -56.04
N THR A 566 -8.40 44.21 -55.76
CA THR A 566 -9.34 43.27 -55.13
C THR A 566 -9.34 41.93 -55.86
N SER A 567 -8.91 40.85 -55.21
CA SER A 567 -9.22 39.49 -55.65
C SER A 567 -10.23 38.86 -54.68
N SER A 568 -11.40 38.63 -55.28
CA SER A 568 -12.56 37.88 -54.84
C SER A 568 -12.26 36.58 -54.10
N HIS A 569 -12.90 36.41 -52.94
CA HIS A 569 -13.32 35.11 -52.42
C HIS A 569 -14.12 34.32 -53.47
N PRO A 570 -13.89 33.00 -53.62
CA PRO A 570 -14.94 32.08 -53.98
C PRO A 570 -15.53 31.43 -52.73
N SER A 571 -16.85 31.44 -52.71
CA SER A 571 -17.74 30.87 -51.73
C SER A 571 -17.81 29.33 -51.81
N THR A 572 -18.03 28.71 -50.65
CA THR A 572 -18.81 27.47 -50.40
C THR A 572 -18.46 26.18 -51.14
N SER A 573 -18.03 25.18 -50.37
CA SER A 573 -18.48 23.79 -50.57
C SER A 573 -18.63 23.09 -49.22
N GLN A 574 -19.82 22.54 -49.00
CA GLN A 574 -20.31 21.83 -47.81
C GLN A 574 -19.54 20.55 -47.48
N PRO A 575 -19.65 20.03 -46.24
CA PRO A 575 -19.16 18.70 -45.89
C PRO A 575 -20.19 17.63 -46.31
N THR A 576 -19.81 16.75 -47.22
CA THR A 576 -20.56 15.52 -47.50
C THR A 576 -20.04 14.39 -46.61
N THR A 577 -20.94 13.93 -45.75
CA THR A 577 -20.99 12.62 -45.10
C THR A 577 -20.68 11.48 -46.08
N SER A 578 -19.80 10.55 -45.70
CA SER A 578 -19.80 9.19 -46.24
C SER A 578 -20.08 8.19 -45.10
N SER A 579 -21.33 7.74 -45.09
CA SER A 579 -21.80 6.51 -44.46
C SER A 579 -21.35 5.31 -45.29
N HIS A 580 -20.70 4.33 -44.67
CA HIS A 580 -20.62 2.96 -45.17
C HIS A 580 -21.90 2.20 -44.79
N PRO A 581 -22.56 1.47 -45.72
CA PRO A 581 -23.50 0.41 -45.38
C PRO A 581 -22.83 -0.98 -45.44
N ALA A 582 -23.37 -1.88 -44.63
CA ALA A 582 -22.96 -3.27 -44.44
C ALA A 582 -23.28 -4.20 -45.63
N SER A 583 -22.52 -5.28 -45.80
CA SER A 583 -23.04 -6.66 -45.97
C SER A 583 -21.94 -7.74 -45.94
N THR A 584 -22.11 -8.71 -45.02
CA THR A 584 -22.00 -10.18 -45.18
C THR A 584 -20.69 -10.80 -45.74
N ILE A 585 -19.94 -11.53 -44.90
CA ILE A 585 -19.89 -13.00 -44.69
C ILE A 585 -19.12 -13.28 -43.40
#